data_AF-A0A1C7LQ02-F1
#
_entry.id   AF-A0A1C7LQ02-F1
#
_cell.length_a   1.000
_cell.length_b   1.000
_cell.length_c   1.000
_cell.angle_alpha   90.00
_cell.angle_beta   90.00
_cell.angle_gamma   90.00
#
_symmetry.space_group_name_H-M   'P 1'
#
loop_
_entity.id
_entity.type
_entity.pdbx_description
1 polymer ?
#
loop_
_entity_poly.entity_id
_entity_poly.type
_entity_poly.pdbx_seq_one_letter_code
_entity_poly.pdbx_strand_id
1 'polypeptide(L)'
;MEMFADVDARAGVLEPEGIVEIKMRRDKILKLMERLDSKYAALKKDSTDTSKSAEARAEAADELAKRETLLQQTYRQIALLYADLHDRTGRMEAKGCAKAVVWKNARRSFYWAVRAKVARSAALAKLAVASPESSFEYRSRLLDSLASIEPTTDLRIVAEKVESLDLTATLAQLKADHLMRQMLALAHEDRKATLDGLVRLVDNLADDEKQAFVNALQASTRSPGPPSYANASA
;
A
#
# COMPACT_ATOMS: atom_id res chain seq x y z
N MET A 1 -3.16 1.75 7.06
CA MET A 1 -3.36 0.41 7.68
C MET A 1 -2.51 -0.60 6.90
N GLU A 2 -1.98 -1.65 7.52
CA GLU A 2 -1.22 -2.70 6.82
C GLU A 2 -1.88 -4.04 7.08
N MET A 3 -1.97 -4.87 6.05
CA MET A 3 -2.65 -6.16 6.09
C MET A 3 -1.68 -7.28 5.70
N PHE A 4 -1.73 -8.38 6.46
CA PHE A 4 -0.89 -9.54 6.28
C PHE A 4 -1.78 -10.79 6.22
N ALA A 5 -1.36 -11.78 5.44
CA ALA A 5 -2.03 -13.07 5.33
C ALA A 5 -1.00 -14.18 5.45
N ASP A 6 -1.35 -15.26 6.14
CA ASP A 6 -0.49 -16.44 6.19
C ASP A 6 -0.35 -17.08 4.80
N VAL A 7 0.77 -17.72 4.51
CA VAL A 7 0.98 -18.42 3.22
C VAL A 7 -0.08 -19.48 2.92
N ASP A 8 -0.64 -20.11 3.96
CA ASP A 8 -1.68 -21.13 3.86
C ASP A 8 -3.09 -20.56 4.03
N ALA A 9 -3.23 -19.24 4.23
CA ALA A 9 -4.53 -18.59 4.34
C ALA A 9 -5.31 -18.61 3.01
N ARG A 10 -6.61 -18.33 3.12
CA ARG A 10 -7.53 -18.12 1.99
C ARG A 10 -8.32 -16.84 2.22
N ALA A 11 -8.60 -16.11 1.15
CA ALA A 11 -9.77 -15.24 1.11
C ALA A 11 -10.25 -15.01 -0.31
N GLY A 12 -11.57 -15.02 -0.43
CA GLY A 12 -12.33 -14.66 -1.61
C GLY A 12 -13.52 -13.80 -1.23
N VAL A 13 -14.33 -13.43 -2.21
CA VAL A 13 -15.61 -12.74 -1.97
C VAL A 13 -16.67 -13.71 -1.44
N LEU A 14 -16.63 -14.95 -1.92
CA LEU A 14 -17.47 -16.07 -1.50
C LEU A 14 -16.58 -17.29 -1.33
N GLU A 15 -17.02 -18.23 -0.50
CA GLU A 15 -16.37 -19.54 -0.38
C GLU A 15 -16.36 -20.27 -1.73
N PRO A 16 -15.36 -21.14 -1.99
CA PRO A 16 -15.23 -21.86 -3.25
C PRO A 16 -16.52 -22.57 -3.71
N GLU A 17 -17.27 -23.13 -2.77
CA GLU A 17 -18.56 -23.77 -2.99
C GLU A 17 -19.58 -22.80 -3.62
N GLY A 18 -19.71 -21.61 -3.04
CA GLY A 18 -20.62 -20.58 -3.56
C GLY A 18 -20.19 -20.06 -4.93
N ILE A 19 -18.88 -19.93 -5.16
CA ILE A 19 -18.35 -19.56 -6.48
C ILE A 19 -18.67 -20.63 -7.52
N VAL A 20 -18.51 -21.91 -7.18
CA VAL A 20 -18.81 -23.03 -8.08
C VAL A 20 -20.30 -23.07 -8.42
N GLU A 21 -21.19 -22.88 -7.45
CA GLU A 21 -22.63 -22.85 -7.68
C GLU A 21 -23.08 -21.70 -8.60
N ILE A 22 -22.39 -20.57 -8.56
CA ILE A 22 -22.74 -19.41 -9.40
C ILE A 22 -22.10 -19.51 -10.78
N LYS A 23 -20.78 -19.77 -10.84
CA LYS A 23 -19.94 -19.63 -12.04
C LYS A 23 -19.60 -20.96 -12.72
N MET A 24 -19.50 -22.06 -11.99
CA MET A 24 -19.14 -23.40 -12.51
C MET A 24 -20.30 -24.39 -12.36
N ARG A 25 -21.48 -23.97 -12.84
CA ARG A 25 -22.70 -24.80 -12.85
C ARG A 25 -22.52 -26.04 -13.72
N ARG A 26 -23.51 -26.95 -13.64
CA ARG A 26 -23.51 -28.24 -14.35
C ARG A 26 -23.13 -28.10 -15.83
N ASP A 27 -23.69 -27.14 -16.56
CA ASP A 27 -23.38 -26.95 -17.99
C ASP A 27 -21.88 -26.73 -18.26
N LYS A 28 -21.17 -26.00 -17.39
CA LYS A 28 -19.73 -25.76 -17.48
C LYS A 28 -18.92 -27.00 -17.12
N ILE A 29 -19.37 -27.74 -16.11
CA ILE A 29 -18.76 -29.00 -15.70
C ILE A 29 -18.85 -30.03 -16.83
N LEU A 30 -20.00 -30.16 -17.50
CA LEU A 30 -20.15 -31.09 -18.63
C LEU A 30 -19.24 -30.73 -19.81
N LYS A 31 -19.09 -29.43 -20.12
CA LYS A 31 -18.12 -28.95 -21.12
C LYS A 31 -16.68 -29.27 -20.72
N LEU A 32 -16.37 -29.23 -19.43
CA LEU A 32 -15.05 -29.59 -18.91
C LEU A 32 -14.78 -31.09 -19.06
N MET A 33 -15.79 -31.94 -18.77
CA MET A 33 -15.73 -33.38 -18.99
C MET A 33 -15.52 -33.72 -20.47
N GLU A 34 -16.29 -33.13 -21.37
CA GLU A 34 -16.12 -33.31 -22.82
C GLU A 34 -14.74 -32.89 -23.32
N ARG A 35 -14.13 -31.87 -22.71
CA ARG A 35 -12.80 -31.41 -23.10
C ARG A 35 -11.66 -32.28 -22.56
N LEU A 36 -11.80 -32.82 -21.34
CA LEU A 36 -10.70 -33.46 -20.61
C LEU A 36 -10.83 -34.99 -20.50
N ASP A 37 -12.03 -35.56 -20.57
CA ASP A 37 -12.27 -37.02 -20.57
C ASP A 37 -12.50 -37.51 -21.99
N SER A 38 -11.51 -38.20 -22.56
CA SER A 38 -11.56 -38.72 -23.93
C SER A 38 -12.71 -39.71 -24.15
N LYS A 39 -13.07 -40.51 -23.15
CA LYS A 39 -14.19 -41.45 -23.21
C LYS A 39 -15.54 -40.73 -23.28
N TYR A 40 -15.76 -39.72 -22.42
CA TYR A 40 -16.96 -38.89 -22.46
C TYR A 40 -17.11 -38.17 -23.80
N ALA A 41 -16.01 -37.61 -24.33
CA ALA A 41 -15.99 -36.95 -25.63
C ALA A 41 -16.38 -37.90 -26.77
N ALA A 42 -15.82 -39.11 -26.78
CA ALA A 42 -16.13 -40.13 -27.79
C ALA A 42 -17.61 -40.57 -27.71
N LEU A 43 -18.11 -40.88 -26.51
CA LEU A 43 -19.51 -41.27 -26.30
C LEU A 43 -20.50 -40.17 -26.71
N LYS A 44 -20.15 -38.90 -26.46
CA LYS A 44 -20.97 -37.75 -26.87
C LYS A 44 -20.98 -37.53 -28.38
N LYS A 45 -19.84 -37.75 -29.04
CA LYS A 45 -19.79 -37.75 -30.52
C LYS A 45 -20.63 -38.88 -31.08
N ASP A 46 -20.49 -40.07 -30.53
CA ASP A 46 -21.17 -41.28 -31.00
C ASP A 46 -22.69 -41.22 -30.80
N SER A 47 -23.18 -40.60 -29.73
CA SER A 47 -24.61 -40.42 -29.49
C SER A 47 -25.28 -39.44 -30.45
N THR A 48 -24.50 -38.54 -31.06
CA THR A 48 -24.98 -37.51 -32.00
C THR A 48 -24.64 -37.80 -33.47
N ASP A 49 -23.89 -38.88 -33.75
CA ASP A 49 -23.44 -39.26 -35.09
C ASP A 49 -24.58 -39.86 -35.93
N THR A 50 -25.04 -39.10 -36.91
CA THR A 50 -26.14 -39.50 -37.82
C THR A 50 -25.79 -40.65 -38.74
N SER A 51 -24.51 -41.03 -38.85
CA SER A 51 -24.08 -42.19 -39.63
C SER A 51 -24.34 -43.54 -38.93
N LYS A 52 -24.60 -43.53 -37.61
CA LYS A 52 -24.83 -44.73 -36.81
C LYS A 52 -26.32 -45.11 -36.71
N SER A 53 -26.58 -46.40 -36.45
CA SER A 53 -27.95 -46.88 -36.24
C SER A 53 -28.60 -46.21 -35.03
N ALA A 54 -29.93 -46.23 -34.97
CA ALA A 54 -30.67 -45.68 -33.84
C ALA A 54 -30.35 -46.44 -32.54
N GLU A 55 -30.15 -47.75 -32.59
CA GLU A 55 -29.76 -48.54 -31.40
C GLU A 55 -28.37 -48.16 -30.91
N ALA A 56 -27.39 -48.05 -31.80
CA ALA A 56 -26.02 -47.70 -31.44
C ALA A 56 -25.91 -46.29 -30.83
N ARG A 57 -26.71 -45.32 -31.32
CA ARG A 57 -26.79 -43.98 -30.71
C ARG A 57 -27.44 -44.01 -29.32
N ALA A 58 -28.46 -44.84 -29.12
CA ALA A 58 -29.13 -44.99 -27.84
C ALA A 58 -28.20 -45.64 -26.79
N GLU A 59 -27.45 -46.68 -27.18
CA GLU A 59 -26.46 -47.32 -26.31
C GLU A 59 -25.34 -46.34 -25.91
N ALA A 60 -24.81 -45.58 -26.87
CA ALA A 60 -23.82 -44.54 -26.59
C ALA A 60 -24.34 -43.46 -25.63
N ALA A 61 -25.62 -43.09 -25.73
CA ALA A 61 -26.26 -42.13 -24.82
C ALA A 61 -26.42 -42.69 -23.39
N ASP A 62 -26.76 -43.98 -23.24
CA ASP A 62 -26.86 -44.63 -21.92
C ASP A 62 -25.49 -44.74 -21.24
N GLU A 63 -24.46 -45.17 -21.98
CA GLU A 63 -23.08 -45.21 -21.49
C GLU A 63 -22.53 -43.81 -21.16
N LEU A 64 -22.91 -42.79 -21.94
CA LEU A 64 -22.58 -41.39 -21.65
C LEU A 64 -23.17 -40.95 -20.30
N ALA A 65 -24.45 -41.27 -20.04
CA ALA A 65 -25.12 -40.92 -18.79
C ALA A 65 -24.50 -41.63 -17.57
N LYS A 66 -24.11 -42.90 -17.71
CA LYS A 66 -23.37 -43.64 -16.68
C LYS A 66 -22.00 -43.00 -16.41
N ARG A 67 -21.26 -42.65 -17.47
CA ARG A 67 -19.95 -41.99 -17.35
C ARG A 67 -20.07 -40.61 -16.72
N GLU A 68 -21.09 -39.84 -17.08
CA GLU A 68 -21.40 -38.54 -16.48
C GLU A 68 -21.60 -38.66 -14.97
N THR A 69 -22.47 -39.58 -14.55
CA THR A 69 -22.79 -39.80 -13.13
C THR A 69 -21.56 -40.20 -12.34
N LEU A 70 -20.72 -41.07 -12.90
CA LEU A 70 -19.46 -41.49 -12.30
C LEU A 70 -18.48 -40.32 -12.11
N LEU A 71 -18.34 -39.46 -13.12
CA LEU A 71 -17.37 -38.36 -13.12
C LEU A 71 -17.84 -37.12 -12.35
N GLN A 72 -19.15 -36.98 -12.12
CA GLN A 72 -19.77 -35.78 -11.57
C GLN A 72 -19.11 -35.30 -10.27
N GLN A 73 -18.88 -36.20 -9.31
CA GLN A 73 -18.30 -35.81 -8.02
C GLN A 73 -16.83 -35.39 -8.14
N THR A 74 -16.04 -36.10 -8.95
CA THR A 74 -14.63 -35.77 -9.18
C THR A 74 -14.48 -34.41 -9.86
N TYR A 75 -15.27 -34.15 -10.92
CA TYR A 75 -15.20 -32.86 -11.61
C TYR A 75 -15.72 -31.69 -10.76
N ARG A 76 -16.68 -31.95 -9.86
CA ARG A 76 -17.09 -30.94 -8.86
C ARG A 76 -15.93 -30.61 -7.91
N GLN A 77 -15.20 -31.61 -7.41
CA GLN A 77 -14.03 -31.38 -6.57
C GLN A 77 -12.90 -30.65 -7.31
N ILE A 78 -12.68 -30.95 -8.59
CA ILE A 78 -11.74 -30.20 -9.44
C ILE A 78 -12.17 -28.73 -9.56
N ALA A 79 -13.46 -28.47 -9.75
CA ALA A 79 -13.98 -27.10 -9.83
C ALA A 79 -13.81 -26.34 -8.51
N LEU A 80 -14.02 -27.00 -7.36
CA LEU A 80 -13.79 -26.43 -6.03
C LEU A 80 -12.31 -26.09 -5.82
N LEU A 81 -11.40 -27.02 -6.12
CA LEU A 81 -9.96 -26.76 -6.04
C LEU A 81 -9.54 -25.63 -6.98
N TYR A 82 -10.09 -25.60 -8.20
CA TYR A 82 -9.81 -24.53 -9.15
C TYR A 82 -10.29 -23.17 -8.61
N ALA A 83 -11.46 -23.10 -7.97
CA ALA A 83 -11.92 -21.90 -7.30
C ALA A 83 -10.99 -21.52 -6.13
N ASP A 84 -10.62 -22.47 -5.25
CA ASP A 84 -9.70 -22.27 -4.12
C ASP A 84 -8.35 -21.67 -4.55
N LEU A 85 -7.82 -22.07 -5.71
CA LEU A 85 -6.57 -21.51 -6.26
C LEU A 85 -6.63 -19.99 -6.46
N HIS A 86 -7.82 -19.43 -6.68
CA HIS A 86 -8.01 -17.98 -6.83
C HIS A 86 -7.95 -17.24 -5.49
N ASP A 87 -8.24 -17.93 -4.39
CA ASP A 87 -8.38 -17.34 -3.06
C ASP A 87 -7.08 -17.45 -2.23
N ARG A 88 -6.01 -17.99 -2.83
CA ARG A 88 -4.70 -18.13 -2.16
C ARG A 88 -4.00 -16.80 -1.94
N THR A 89 -3.16 -16.75 -0.92
CA THR A 89 -2.38 -15.57 -0.51
C THR A 89 -1.53 -14.97 -1.64
N GLY A 90 -0.99 -15.79 -2.55
CA GLY A 90 -0.25 -15.26 -3.71
C GLY A 90 -1.09 -14.33 -4.59
N ARG A 91 -2.40 -14.58 -4.71
CA ARG A 91 -3.32 -13.68 -5.44
C ARG A 91 -3.56 -12.38 -4.69
N MET A 92 -3.66 -12.43 -3.36
CA MET A 92 -3.81 -11.24 -2.51
C MET A 92 -2.61 -10.30 -2.65
N GLU A 93 -1.40 -10.87 -2.63
CA GLU A 93 -0.15 -10.12 -2.76
C GLU A 93 -0.01 -9.51 -4.16
N ALA A 94 -0.30 -10.28 -5.22
CA ALA A 94 -0.31 -9.78 -6.60
C ALA A 94 -1.33 -8.66 -6.84
N LYS A 95 -2.35 -8.53 -6.00
CA LYS A 95 -3.34 -7.45 -6.02
C LYS A 95 -3.05 -6.34 -5.01
N GLY A 96 -1.98 -6.44 -4.23
CA GLY A 96 -1.61 -5.46 -3.22
C GLY A 96 -2.56 -5.41 -2.02
N CYS A 97 -3.37 -6.45 -1.81
CA CYS A 97 -4.35 -6.49 -0.71
C CYS A 97 -3.72 -6.86 0.63
N ALA A 98 -2.77 -7.81 0.63
CA ALA A 98 -2.08 -8.26 1.82
C ALA A 98 -0.65 -8.73 1.48
N LYS A 99 0.27 -8.60 2.45
CA LYS A 99 1.63 -9.15 2.36
C LYS A 99 1.65 -10.57 2.91
N ALA A 100 2.36 -11.49 2.25
CA ALA A 100 2.48 -12.86 2.73
C ALA A 100 3.40 -12.94 3.96
N VAL A 101 3.01 -13.73 4.96
CA VAL A 101 3.82 -14.02 6.15
C VAL A 101 3.78 -15.52 6.43
N VAL A 102 4.90 -16.11 6.82
CA VAL A 102 4.94 -17.50 7.27
C VAL A 102 4.71 -17.52 8.78
N TRP A 103 3.68 -18.22 9.26
CA TRP A 103 3.32 -18.32 10.68
C TRP A 103 4.51 -18.55 11.62
N LYS A 104 5.40 -19.49 11.27
CA LYS A 104 6.60 -19.83 12.06
C LYS A 104 7.51 -18.61 12.31
N ASN A 105 7.57 -17.68 11.38
CA ASN A 105 8.38 -16.46 11.46
C ASN A 105 7.56 -15.22 11.83
N ALA A 106 6.23 -15.34 11.95
CA ALA A 106 5.32 -14.21 12.12
C ALA A 106 5.70 -13.32 13.31
N ARG A 107 6.05 -13.91 14.46
CA ARG A 107 6.49 -13.15 15.65
C ARG A 107 7.69 -12.24 15.35
N ARG A 108 8.69 -12.75 14.62
CA ARG A 108 9.89 -11.97 14.26
C ARG A 108 9.55 -10.88 13.26
N SER A 109 8.76 -11.21 12.24
CA SER A 109 8.32 -10.25 11.22
C SER A 109 7.51 -9.10 11.84
N PHE A 110 6.53 -9.42 12.68
CA PHE A 110 5.70 -8.42 13.35
C PHE A 110 6.46 -7.59 14.38
N TYR A 111 7.45 -8.17 15.07
CA TYR A 111 8.29 -7.40 15.99
C TYR A 111 8.97 -6.22 15.26
N TRP A 112 9.64 -6.50 14.13
CA TRP A 112 10.32 -5.45 13.36
C TRP A 112 9.35 -4.52 12.64
N ALA A 113 8.25 -5.05 12.10
CA ALA A 113 7.22 -4.24 11.46
C ALA A 113 6.60 -3.21 12.43
N VAL A 114 6.24 -3.65 13.63
CA VAL A 114 5.64 -2.78 14.65
C VAL A 114 6.67 -1.78 15.15
N ARG A 115 7.90 -2.20 15.45
CA ARG A 115 8.97 -1.31 15.93
C ARG A 115 9.25 -0.20 14.90
N ALA A 116 9.44 -0.57 13.63
CA ALA A 116 9.62 0.39 12.54
C ALA A 116 8.45 1.37 12.44
N LYS A 117 7.21 0.86 12.53
CA LYS A 117 6.00 1.68 12.41
C LYS A 117 5.82 2.65 13.57
N VAL A 118 6.10 2.21 14.80
CA VAL A 118 6.05 3.07 15.99
C VAL A 118 7.10 4.16 15.90
N ALA A 119 8.35 3.81 15.55
CA ALA A 119 9.44 4.77 15.38
C ALA A 119 9.08 5.82 14.31
N ARG A 120 8.61 5.37 13.14
CA ARG A 120 8.15 6.28 12.06
C ARG A 120 6.99 7.15 12.50
N SER A 121 5.98 6.58 13.16
CA SER A 121 4.83 7.34 13.66
C SER A 121 5.25 8.44 14.64
N ALA A 122 6.14 8.12 15.57
CA ALA A 122 6.67 9.09 16.52
C ALA A 122 7.47 10.21 15.84
N ALA A 123 8.33 9.88 14.87
CA ALA A 123 9.06 10.86 14.08
C ALA A 123 8.12 11.77 13.26
N LEU A 124 7.13 11.19 12.58
CA LEU A 124 6.15 11.93 11.79
C LEU A 124 5.26 12.83 12.64
N ALA A 125 4.94 12.42 13.88
CA ALA A 125 4.22 13.25 14.84
C ALA A 125 5.05 14.49 15.23
N LYS A 126 6.35 14.34 15.47
CA LYS A 126 7.25 15.48 15.73
C LYS A 126 7.30 16.45 14.54
N LEU A 127 7.42 15.92 13.32
CA LEU A 127 7.40 16.73 12.09
C LEU A 127 6.05 17.42 11.87
N ALA A 128 4.94 16.77 12.25
CA ALA A 128 3.59 17.36 12.21
C ALA A 128 3.51 18.62 13.06
N VAL A 129 4.04 18.56 14.29
CA VAL A 129 4.02 19.68 15.23
C VAL A 129 4.93 20.82 14.75
N ALA A 130 6.07 20.50 14.15
CA ALA A 130 7.00 21.51 13.63
C ALA A 130 6.48 22.23 12.38
N SER A 131 5.67 21.56 11.55
CA SER A 131 5.05 22.16 10.36
C SER A 131 3.59 21.68 10.21
N PRO A 132 2.63 22.29 10.93
CA PRO A 132 1.24 21.85 10.97
C PRO A 132 0.54 21.83 9.61
N GLU A 133 0.87 22.77 8.73
CA GLU A 133 0.29 22.91 7.39
C GLU A 133 0.83 21.88 6.38
N SER A 134 1.84 21.09 6.76
CA SER A 134 2.47 20.15 5.83
C SER A 134 1.64 18.86 5.67
N SER A 135 1.53 18.41 4.42
CA SER A 135 0.87 17.14 4.10
C SER A 135 1.62 15.94 4.71
N PHE A 136 0.88 14.86 4.97
CA PHE A 136 1.48 13.61 5.46
C PHE A 136 2.51 13.05 4.46
N GLU A 137 2.22 13.12 3.16
CA GLU A 137 3.12 12.65 2.12
C GLU A 137 4.45 13.39 2.12
N TYR A 138 4.42 14.73 2.25
CA TYR A 138 5.63 15.54 2.33
C TYR A 138 6.49 15.12 3.53
N ARG A 139 5.88 15.00 4.72
CA ARG A 139 6.58 14.56 5.94
C ARG A 139 7.14 13.15 5.81
N SER A 140 6.42 12.23 5.16
CA SER A 140 6.93 10.87 4.91
C SER A 140 8.14 10.90 3.99
N ARG A 141 8.07 11.61 2.85
CA ARG A 141 9.20 11.72 1.91
C ARG A 141 10.42 12.39 2.55
N LEU A 142 10.20 13.42 3.36
CA LEU A 142 11.27 14.07 4.11
C LEU A 142 11.95 13.10 5.07
N LEU A 143 11.17 12.35 5.87
CA LEU A 143 11.71 11.34 6.78
C LEU A 143 12.47 10.25 6.02
N ASP A 144 11.94 9.79 4.89
CA ASP A 144 12.58 8.77 4.05
C ASP A 144 13.90 9.25 3.46
N SER A 145 13.96 10.51 3.01
CA SER A 145 15.18 11.16 2.54
C SER A 145 16.24 11.27 3.65
N LEU A 146 15.85 11.80 4.82
CA LEU A 146 16.76 12.01 5.96
C LEU A 146 17.33 10.69 6.49
N ALA A 147 16.52 9.64 6.54
CA ALA A 147 16.97 8.32 6.98
C ALA A 147 17.57 7.47 5.83
N SER A 148 17.57 7.95 4.58
CA SER A 148 17.97 7.17 3.40
C SER A 148 17.26 5.81 3.34
N ILE A 149 15.93 5.85 3.37
CA ILE A 149 15.05 4.67 3.33
C ILE A 149 14.50 4.49 1.91
N GLU A 150 14.75 3.33 1.32
CA GLU A 150 14.13 2.91 0.08
C GLU A 150 12.93 1.98 0.34
N PRO A 151 11.96 1.88 -0.60
CA PRO A 151 10.78 1.02 -0.43
C PRO A 151 11.09 -0.47 -0.21
N THR A 152 12.25 -0.93 -0.66
CA THR A 152 12.74 -2.32 -0.57
C THR A 152 13.57 -2.60 0.69
N THR A 153 13.79 -1.59 1.53
CA THR A 153 14.62 -1.72 2.74
C THR A 153 13.96 -2.64 3.75
N ASP A 154 14.75 -3.51 4.40
CA ASP A 154 14.30 -4.35 5.49
C ASP A 154 13.75 -3.49 6.65
N LEU A 155 12.58 -3.89 7.18
CA LEU A 155 11.91 -3.26 8.31
C LEU A 155 12.81 -3.14 9.54
N ARG A 156 13.75 -4.09 9.73
CA ARG A 156 14.75 -3.99 10.79
C ARG A 156 15.63 -2.76 10.63
N ILE A 157 16.21 -2.60 9.44
CA ILE A 157 17.10 -1.47 9.12
C ILE A 157 16.33 -0.16 9.20
N VAL A 158 15.07 -0.14 8.75
CA VAL A 158 14.18 1.02 8.89
C VAL A 158 14.01 1.40 10.35
N ALA A 159 13.71 0.44 11.23
CA ALA A 159 13.55 0.72 12.66
C ALA A 159 14.82 1.31 13.26
N GLU A 160 15.97 0.67 13.05
CA GLU A 160 17.27 1.09 13.59
C GLU A 160 17.65 2.49 13.10
N LYS A 161 17.50 2.77 11.80
CA LYS A 161 17.80 4.09 11.22
C LYS A 161 16.91 5.19 11.78
N VAL A 162 15.59 4.99 11.80
CA VAL A 162 14.64 6.00 12.27
C VAL A 162 14.80 6.29 13.76
N GLU A 163 15.11 5.27 14.56
CA GLU A 163 15.38 5.46 16.00
C GLU A 163 16.68 6.22 16.26
N SER A 164 17.72 6.01 15.43
CA SER A 164 19.00 6.71 15.55
C SER A 164 19.01 8.13 14.96
N LEU A 165 17.98 8.50 14.19
CA LEU A 165 17.95 9.75 13.46
C LEU A 165 17.73 10.94 14.40
N ASP A 166 18.69 11.87 14.41
CA ASP A 166 18.50 13.15 15.09
C ASP A 166 17.71 14.12 14.20
N LEU A 167 16.51 14.46 14.64
CA LEU A 167 15.62 15.40 13.97
C LEU A 167 15.74 16.83 14.49
N THR A 168 16.59 17.09 15.49
CA THR A 168 16.59 18.37 16.23
C THR A 168 16.83 19.58 15.31
N ALA A 169 17.87 19.53 14.47
CA ALA A 169 18.19 20.59 13.52
C ALA A 169 17.07 20.79 12.49
N THR A 170 16.57 19.70 11.92
CA THR A 170 15.47 19.74 10.93
C THR A 170 14.19 20.32 11.54
N LEU A 171 13.84 19.93 12.76
CA LEU A 171 12.65 20.44 13.45
C LEU A 171 12.77 21.94 13.76
N ALA A 172 13.97 22.41 14.13
CA ALA A 172 14.21 23.83 14.35
C ALA A 172 14.02 24.62 13.04
N GLN A 173 14.57 24.12 11.93
CA GLN A 173 14.41 24.74 10.62
C GLN A 173 12.94 24.77 10.17
N LEU A 174 12.22 23.66 10.29
CA LEU A 174 10.80 23.60 9.91
C LEU A 174 9.91 24.55 10.74
N LYS A 175 10.20 24.70 12.04
CA LYS A 175 9.50 25.65 12.90
C LYS A 175 9.80 27.09 12.50
N ALA A 176 11.06 27.41 12.19
CA ALA A 176 11.44 28.73 11.71
C ALA A 176 10.75 29.06 10.38
N ASP A 177 10.73 28.12 9.43
CA ASP A 177 10.05 28.28 8.14
C ASP A 177 8.54 28.47 8.31
N HIS A 178 7.91 27.73 9.24
CA HIS A 178 6.49 27.90 9.53
C HIS A 178 6.19 29.27 10.16
N LEU A 179 6.99 29.70 11.13
CA LEU A 179 6.85 31.03 11.73
C LEU A 179 6.99 32.13 10.67
N MET A 180 7.98 32.01 9.78
CA MET A 180 8.17 32.97 8.68
C MET A 180 6.95 33.03 7.76
N ARG A 181 6.36 31.88 7.38
CA ARG A 181 5.13 31.84 6.58
C ARG A 181 3.96 32.52 7.30
N GLN A 182 3.80 32.28 8.60
CA GLN A 182 2.76 32.92 9.41
C GLN A 182 2.95 34.44 9.48
N MET A 183 4.18 34.91 9.71
CA MET A 183 4.48 36.35 9.72
C MET A 183 4.20 37.01 8.38
N LEU A 184 4.53 36.35 7.26
CA LEU A 184 4.22 36.86 5.92
C LEU A 184 2.72 36.89 5.66
N ALA A 185 1.96 35.87 6.08
CA ALA A 185 0.51 35.86 5.96
C ALA A 185 -0.12 37.03 6.74
N LEU A 186 0.30 37.25 7.99
CA LEU A 186 -0.14 38.40 8.79
C LEU A 186 0.23 39.73 8.16
N ALA A 187 1.42 39.86 7.58
CA ALA A 187 1.86 41.07 6.88
C ALA A 187 0.99 41.37 5.64
N HIS A 188 0.50 40.33 4.96
CA HIS A 188 -0.41 40.46 3.83
C HIS A 188 -1.83 40.85 4.27
N GLU A 189 -2.30 40.37 5.42
CA GLU A 189 -3.61 40.70 5.97
C GLU A 189 -3.66 42.12 6.56
N ASP A 190 -2.70 42.47 7.43
CA ASP A 190 -2.57 43.80 8.03
C ASP A 190 -1.10 44.22 8.13
N ARG A 191 -0.67 44.96 7.12
CA ARG A 191 0.69 45.49 7.03
C ARG A 191 1.00 46.47 8.17
N LYS A 192 0.03 47.27 8.63
CA LYS A 192 0.27 48.31 9.64
C LYS A 192 0.46 47.69 11.01
N ALA A 193 -0.45 46.81 11.42
CA ALA A 193 -0.35 46.11 12.70
C ALA A 193 0.92 45.26 12.79
N THR A 194 1.32 44.62 11.68
CA THR A 194 2.56 43.83 11.63
C THR A 194 3.80 44.70 11.83
N LEU A 195 3.88 45.86 11.18
CA LEU A 195 5.00 46.80 11.35
C LEU A 195 5.05 47.36 12.78
N ASP A 196 3.91 47.76 13.34
CA ASP A 196 3.83 48.25 14.72
C ASP A 196 4.26 47.16 15.73
N GLY A 197 3.92 45.90 15.48
CA GLY A 197 4.37 44.74 16.26
C GLY A 197 5.88 44.51 16.18
N LEU A 198 6.48 44.63 14.99
CA LEU A 198 7.93 44.52 14.80
C LEU A 198 8.69 45.61 15.57
N VAL A 199 8.19 46.86 15.55
CA VAL A 199 8.80 47.96 16.32
C VAL A 199 8.80 47.65 17.83
N ARG A 200 7.71 47.10 18.37
CA ARG A 200 7.65 46.70 19.79
C ARG A 200 8.57 45.52 20.14
N LEU A 201 8.88 44.66 19.17
CA LEU A 201 9.84 43.57 19.38
C LEU A 201 11.27 44.11 19.48
N VAL A 202 11.61 45.14 18.70
CA VAL A 202 12.94 45.79 18.75
C VAL A 202 13.25 46.33 20.15
N ASP A 203 12.26 46.79 20.89
CA ASP A 203 12.44 47.29 22.26
C ASP A 203 12.98 46.21 23.23
N ASN A 204 12.70 44.93 22.96
CA ASN A 204 13.11 43.80 23.79
C ASN A 204 14.42 43.14 23.33
N LEU A 205 15.02 43.60 22.24
CA LEU A 205 16.29 43.07 21.71
C LEU A 205 17.50 43.59 22.50
N ALA A 206 18.55 42.77 22.58
CA ALA A 206 19.85 43.19 23.08
C ALA A 206 20.55 44.17 22.11
N ASP A 207 21.55 44.92 22.59
CA ASP A 207 22.18 46.00 21.80
C ASP A 207 22.90 45.48 20.54
N ASP A 208 23.44 44.27 20.59
CA ASP A 208 24.05 43.57 19.46
C ASP A 208 23.01 43.13 18.41
N GLU A 209 21.86 42.62 18.85
CA GLU A 209 20.73 42.25 17.97
C GLU A 209 20.11 43.48 17.30
N LYS A 210 19.97 44.60 18.04
CA LYS A 210 19.52 45.89 17.50
C LYS A 210 20.45 46.38 16.40
N GLN A 211 21.76 46.31 16.61
CA GLN A 211 22.75 46.71 15.63
C GLN A 211 22.68 45.83 14.36
N ALA A 212 22.48 44.51 14.51
CA ALA A 212 22.28 43.60 13.40
C ALA A 212 21.03 43.95 12.57
N PHE A 213 19.93 44.31 13.24
CA PHE A 213 18.68 44.71 12.58
C PHE A 213 18.82 46.02 11.80
N VAL A 214 19.51 47.02 12.36
CA VAL A 214 19.83 48.28 11.68
C VAL A 214 20.66 48.03 10.43
N ASN A 215 21.70 47.18 10.53
CA ASN A 215 22.54 46.82 9.39
C ASN A 215 21.72 46.12 8.29
N ALA A 216 20.79 45.21 8.66
CA ALA A 216 19.92 44.52 7.72
C ALA A 216 18.98 45.48 6.96
N LEU A 217 18.38 46.46 7.66
CA LEU A 217 17.54 47.48 7.04
C LEU A 217 18.33 48.37 6.07
N GLN A 218 19.54 48.79 6.45
CA GLN A 218 20.42 49.60 5.59
C GLN A 218 20.93 48.82 4.37
N ALA A 219 21.13 47.51 4.50
CA ALA A 219 21.58 46.63 3.42
C ALA A 219 20.46 46.16 2.46
N SER A 220 19.18 46.33 2.82
CA SER A 220 17.99 45.77 2.13
C SER A 220 17.66 46.34 0.73
N THR A 221 18.64 46.81 -0.02
CA THR A 221 18.45 47.42 -1.35
C THR A 221 18.08 46.44 -2.48
N ARG A 222 17.89 45.13 -2.23
CA ARG A 222 17.38 44.16 -3.24
C ARG A 222 16.51 43.05 -2.62
N SER A 223 15.44 42.69 -3.35
CA SER A 223 14.48 41.61 -3.03
C SER A 223 15.19 40.26 -2.82
N PRO A 224 14.89 39.50 -1.76
CA PRO A 224 15.51 38.20 -1.52
C PRO A 224 14.88 37.14 -2.44
N GLY A 225 15.72 36.53 -3.29
CA GLY A 225 15.33 35.35 -4.08
C GLY A 225 15.03 34.13 -3.20
N PRO A 226 14.41 33.08 -3.75
CA PRO A 226 13.96 31.92 -2.98
C PRO A 226 15.13 31.21 -2.29
N PRO A 227 14.89 30.57 -1.13
CA PRO A 227 15.94 29.95 -0.32
C PRO A 227 16.68 28.86 -1.12
N SER A 228 18.01 28.97 -1.16
CA SER A 228 18.89 27.94 -1.69
C SER A 228 19.01 26.80 -0.69
N TYR A 229 18.58 25.61 -1.08
CA TYR A 229 18.84 24.38 -0.32
C TYR A 229 20.27 23.92 -0.62
N ALA A 230 21.21 24.24 0.27
CA ALA A 230 22.55 23.68 0.23
C ALA A 230 22.52 22.26 0.83
N ASN A 231 22.77 21.25 0.00
CA ASN A 231 23.09 19.90 0.46
C ASN A 231 24.45 19.94 1.16
N ALA A 232 24.48 19.80 2.48
CA ALA A 232 25.71 19.50 3.20
C ALA A 232 26.14 18.06 2.86
N SER A 233 27.13 17.95 1.99
CA SER A 233 27.90 16.73 1.77
C SER A 233 29.23 16.88 2.52
N ALA A 234 29.43 16.02 3.51
CA ALA A 234 30.72 15.53 3.99
C ALA A 234 30.47 14.18 4.66
#